data_AF-A0AAU5DX29-F1
#
_entry.id   AF-A0AAU5DX29-F1
#
_cell.length_a   1.000
_cell.length_b   1.000
_cell.length_c   1.000
_cell.angle_alpha   90.00
_cell.angle_beta   90.00
_cell.angle_gamma   90.00
#
_symmetry.space_group_name_H-M   'P 1'
#
loop_
_entity.id
_entity.type
_entity.pdbx_description
1 polymer ?
#
loop_
_entity_poly.entity_id
_entity_poly.type
_entity_poly.pdbx_seq_one_letter_code
_entity_poly.pdbx_strand_id
1 'polypeptide(L)'
;MARPYNPGPKQFVFAVGDGNDQQVSVGDPQEAYVAFSAFFRNRDSDTYTIEDEPASQSLVLMPGQGVIARIEAAADQSRTEYLQVDRANRYLPSAMLFFENGYSGLDYFGQWFSDLADLDASPETRGATRAATFTTEAAAIEEVGRIWGDSGIVDPSDQYYVFFDSHDVGDDRAERAELLKLIEFLGIERVDAPAEAADGEVWVRTDTRLDAEFERWS
;
A
#
# COMPACT_ATOMS: atom_id res chain seq x y z
N MET A 1 -20.94 -11.76 2.89
CA MET A 1 -20.43 -12.78 3.84
C MET A 1 -19.21 -13.43 3.22
N ALA A 2 -18.01 -12.99 3.60
CA ALA A 2 -16.76 -13.61 3.19
C ALA A 2 -16.63 -14.99 3.86
N ARG A 3 -16.11 -15.99 3.12
CA ARG A 3 -15.84 -17.31 3.69
C ARG A 3 -14.80 -17.18 4.81
N PRO A 4 -14.92 -17.91 5.93
CA PRO A 4 -13.86 -17.96 6.94
C PRO A 4 -12.57 -18.47 6.29
N TYR A 5 -11.51 -17.69 6.40
CA TYR A 5 -10.15 -18.06 6.03
C TYR A 5 -9.72 -19.28 6.85
N ASN A 6 -9.34 -20.37 6.18
CA ASN A 6 -8.85 -21.59 6.81
C ASN A 6 -7.40 -21.80 6.36
N PRO A 7 -6.41 -21.29 7.12
CA PRO A 7 -5.02 -21.46 6.75
C PRO A 7 -4.66 -22.91 7.04
N GLY A 8 -4.71 -23.74 6.00
CA GLY A 8 -3.77 -24.86 5.96
C GLY A 8 -2.35 -24.28 6.10
N PRO A 9 -1.35 -25.11 6.48
CA PRO A 9 0.01 -24.62 6.64
C PRO A 9 0.45 -23.91 5.35
N LYS A 10 0.75 -22.61 5.44
CA LYS A 10 1.29 -21.85 4.32
C LYS A 10 2.80 -22.11 4.24
N GLN A 11 3.30 -22.27 3.02
CA GLN A 11 4.72 -22.48 2.76
C GLN A 11 5.24 -21.28 2.01
N PHE A 12 6.26 -20.64 2.59
CA PHE A 12 6.94 -19.51 1.97
C PHE A 12 8.43 -19.80 1.79
N VAL A 13 9.00 -19.24 0.73
CA VAL A 13 10.44 -19.22 0.50
C VAL A 13 10.95 -17.79 0.61
N PHE A 14 11.94 -17.55 1.45
CA PHE A 14 12.61 -16.25 1.56
C PHE A 14 13.98 -16.34 0.89
N ALA A 15 14.26 -15.45 -0.06
CA ALA A 15 15.49 -15.45 -0.84
C ALA A 15 16.10 -14.06 -0.95
N VAL A 16 17.42 -13.99 -1.12
CA VAL A 16 18.16 -12.76 -1.46
C VAL A 16 19.06 -12.96 -2.70
N GLY A 17 18.95 -14.11 -3.38
CA GLY A 17 19.77 -14.44 -4.56
C GLY A 17 21.19 -14.93 -4.25
N ASP A 18 21.51 -15.21 -2.98
CA ASP A 18 22.78 -15.80 -2.54
C ASP A 18 22.81 -17.34 -2.58
N GLY A 19 21.69 -17.96 -2.96
CA GLY A 19 21.49 -19.41 -2.99
C GLY A 19 21.26 -20.03 -1.60
N ASN A 20 21.11 -19.22 -0.56
CA ASN A 20 20.85 -19.65 0.81
C ASN A 20 19.42 -19.33 1.22
N ASP A 21 18.49 -19.88 0.44
CA ASP A 21 17.04 -19.63 0.56
C ASP A 21 16.49 -20.30 1.82
N GLN A 22 15.57 -19.62 2.50
CA GLN A 22 14.95 -20.09 3.73
C GLN A 22 13.50 -20.50 3.45
N GLN A 23 13.23 -21.80 3.53
CA GLN A 23 11.86 -22.33 3.50
C GLN A 23 11.23 -22.25 4.89
N VAL A 24 10.00 -21.74 4.96
CA VAL A 24 9.24 -21.60 6.20
C VAL A 24 7.84 -22.17 6.00
N SER A 25 7.45 -23.11 6.86
CA SER A 25 6.07 -23.61 6.96
C SER A 25 5.43 -23.04 8.22
N VAL A 26 4.31 -22.35 8.07
CA VAL A 26 3.64 -21.63 9.16
C VAL A 26 2.18 -22.02 9.30
N GLY A 27 1.65 -21.95 10.53
CA GLY A 27 0.23 -22.16 10.80
C GLY A 27 -0.63 -20.90 10.57
N ASP A 28 -0.02 -19.71 10.63
CA ASP A 28 -0.69 -18.43 10.42
C ASP A 28 0.24 -17.35 9.81
N PRO A 29 -0.31 -16.22 9.33
CA PRO A 29 0.46 -15.12 8.74
C PRO A 29 1.45 -14.44 9.71
N GLN A 30 1.14 -14.38 11.01
CA GLN A 30 1.98 -13.70 12.00
C GLN A 30 3.28 -14.47 12.22
N GLU A 31 3.24 -15.80 12.22
CA GLU A 31 4.43 -16.64 12.26
C GLU A 31 5.35 -16.38 11.06
N ALA A 32 4.78 -16.22 9.85
CA ALA A 32 5.55 -15.89 8.65
C ALA A 32 6.17 -14.50 8.76
N TYR A 33 5.43 -13.51 9.25
CA TYR A 33 5.94 -12.17 9.49
C TYR A 33 7.12 -12.15 10.46
N VAL A 34 7.04 -12.87 11.58
CA VAL A 34 8.15 -12.95 12.55
C VAL A 34 9.39 -13.59 11.92
N ALA A 35 9.21 -14.69 11.18
CA ALA A 35 10.31 -15.35 10.49
C ALA A 35 10.96 -14.45 9.43
N PHE A 36 10.15 -13.77 8.62
CA PHE A 36 10.64 -12.85 7.59
C PHE A 36 11.29 -11.60 8.18
N SER A 37 10.74 -11.03 9.25
CA SER A 37 11.36 -9.88 9.93
C SER A 37 12.75 -10.21 10.47
N ALA A 38 12.94 -11.42 11.00
CA ALA A 38 14.26 -11.91 11.41
C ALA A 38 15.19 -12.11 10.20
N PHE A 39 14.69 -12.69 9.10
CA PHE A 39 15.44 -12.85 7.85
C PHE A 39 15.91 -11.51 7.28
N PHE A 40 14.99 -10.54 7.18
CA PHE A 40 15.20 -9.20 6.65
C PHE A 40 16.20 -8.38 7.48
N ARG A 41 16.17 -8.50 8.82
CA ARG A 41 17.10 -7.75 9.70
C ARG A 41 18.50 -8.34 9.78
N ASN A 42 18.64 -9.65 9.56
CA ASN A 42 19.92 -10.36 9.71
C ASN A 42 20.72 -10.41 8.40
N ARG A 43 20.14 -9.97 7.28
CA ARG A 43 20.80 -9.88 5.98
C ARG A 43 20.77 -8.43 5.54
N ASP A 44 21.84 -7.99 4.88
CA ASP A 44 21.90 -6.71 4.20
C ASP A 44 21.96 -7.02 2.70
N SER A 45 20.87 -6.72 2.00
CA SER A 45 20.67 -7.02 0.59
C SER A 45 19.87 -5.91 -0.07
N ASP A 46 20.16 -5.64 -1.33
CA ASP A 46 19.38 -4.72 -2.16
C ASP A 46 18.03 -5.31 -2.57
N THR A 47 17.84 -6.63 -2.43
CA THR A 47 16.64 -7.33 -2.86
C THR A 47 16.32 -8.52 -1.95
N TYR A 48 15.04 -8.64 -1.58
CA TYR A 48 14.48 -9.75 -0.82
C TYR A 48 13.25 -10.26 -1.55
N THR A 49 13.15 -11.56 -1.72
CA THR A 49 11.98 -12.21 -2.33
C THR A 49 11.27 -13.05 -1.29
N ILE A 50 9.95 -12.95 -1.27
CA ILE A 50 9.03 -13.84 -0.56
C ILE A 50 8.22 -14.57 -1.63
N GLU A 51 8.29 -15.89 -1.70
CA GLU A 51 7.52 -16.70 -2.64
C GLU A 51 6.48 -17.52 -1.91
N ASP A 52 5.23 -17.47 -2.39
CA ASP A 52 4.15 -18.42 -2.08
C ASP A 52 4.05 -19.37 -3.28
N GLU A 53 4.85 -20.44 -3.27
CA GLU A 53 4.93 -21.40 -4.38
C GLU A 53 3.56 -22.03 -4.70
N PRO A 54 2.74 -22.46 -3.71
CA PRO A 54 1.40 -22.98 -3.98
C PRO A 54 0.49 -21.99 -4.70
N ALA A 55 0.59 -20.69 -4.38
CA ALA A 55 -0.19 -19.64 -5.01
C ALA A 55 0.45 -19.11 -6.32
N SER A 56 1.69 -19.50 -6.63
CA SER A 56 2.46 -18.95 -7.76
C SER A 56 2.59 -17.42 -7.70
N GLN A 57 2.76 -16.90 -6.48
CA GLN A 57 2.87 -15.47 -6.20
C GLN A 57 4.20 -15.17 -5.52
N SER A 58 4.77 -14.01 -5.83
CA SER A 58 5.99 -13.51 -5.21
C SER A 58 5.85 -12.04 -4.86
N LEU A 59 6.39 -11.66 -3.70
CA LEU A 59 6.61 -10.29 -3.30
C LEU A 59 8.12 -10.03 -3.27
N VAL A 60 8.57 -9.02 -4.02
CA VAL A 60 9.97 -8.62 -4.12
C VAL A 60 10.14 -7.25 -3.50
N LEU A 61 10.91 -7.17 -2.43
CA LEU A 61 11.26 -5.92 -1.77
C LEU A 61 12.63 -5.49 -2.29
N MET A 62 12.73 -4.29 -2.85
CA MET A 62 13.99 -3.73 -3.37
C MET A 62 14.39 -2.45 -2.61
N PRO A 63 14.87 -2.54 -1.35
CA PRO A 63 15.29 -1.37 -0.57
C PRO A 63 16.34 -0.51 -1.26
N GLY A 64 17.28 -1.11 -1.98
CA GLY A 64 18.33 -0.39 -2.72
C GLY A 64 17.79 0.49 -3.86
N GLN A 65 16.57 0.22 -4.34
CA GLN A 65 15.90 0.99 -5.38
C GLN A 65 14.69 1.80 -4.87
N GLY A 66 14.28 1.59 -3.61
CA GLY A 66 13.06 2.22 -3.10
C GLY A 66 11.78 1.66 -3.74
N VAL A 67 11.76 0.37 -4.14
CA VAL A 67 10.63 -0.23 -4.88
C VAL A 67 10.16 -1.51 -4.22
N ILE A 68 8.86 -1.79 -4.31
CA ILE A 68 8.28 -3.12 -4.09
C ILE A 68 7.73 -3.59 -5.43
N ALA A 69 8.00 -4.84 -5.80
CA ALA A 69 7.34 -5.48 -6.91
C ALA A 69 6.51 -6.66 -6.42
N ARG A 70 5.36 -6.87 -7.03
CA ARG A 70 4.60 -8.10 -6.89
C ARG A 70 4.65 -8.83 -8.23
N ILE A 71 4.87 -10.14 -8.19
CA ILE A 71 4.88 -11.02 -9.37
C ILE A 71 3.85 -12.16 -9.21
N GLU A 72 3.00 -12.36 -10.20
CA GLU A 72 2.04 -13.46 -10.28
C GLU A 72 2.35 -14.25 -11.54
N ALA A 73 2.78 -15.50 -11.34
CA ALA A 73 3.04 -16.42 -12.43
C ALA A 73 1.73 -17.10 -12.83
N ALA A 74 0.99 -16.49 -13.77
CA ALA A 74 -0.14 -17.14 -14.42
C ALA A 74 0.34 -18.01 -15.60
N ALA A 75 -0.46 -19.02 -15.95
CA ALA A 75 -0.10 -20.06 -16.94
C ALA A 75 0.33 -19.51 -18.32
N ASP A 76 -0.17 -18.35 -18.73
CA ASP A 76 0.08 -17.78 -20.05
C ASP A 76 0.90 -16.47 -20.04
N GLN A 77 1.01 -15.80 -18.88
CA GLN A 77 1.81 -14.56 -18.75
C GLN A 77 2.11 -14.26 -17.29
N SER A 78 3.38 -13.94 -16.98
CA SER A 78 3.75 -13.35 -15.69
C SER A 78 3.26 -11.90 -15.64
N ARG A 79 2.45 -11.56 -14.62
CA ARG A 79 2.09 -10.17 -14.33
C ARG A 79 3.02 -9.65 -13.25
N THR A 80 3.79 -8.61 -13.58
CA THR A 80 4.60 -7.88 -12.60
C THR A 80 4.03 -6.48 -12.44
N GLU A 81 3.93 -6.03 -11.20
CA GLU A 81 3.57 -4.65 -10.88
C GLU A 81 4.52 -4.07 -9.84
N TYR A 82 4.71 -2.77 -9.90
CA TYR A 82 5.69 -2.03 -9.14
C TYR A 82 5.02 -0.93 -8.33
N LEU A 83 5.49 -0.75 -7.11
CA LEU A 83 5.09 0.30 -6.20
C LEU A 83 6.34 1.06 -5.77
N GLN A 84 6.31 2.39 -5.90
CA GLN A 84 7.32 3.25 -5.31
C GLN A 84 7.15 3.28 -3.79
N VAL A 85 8.25 3.07 -3.07
CA VAL A 85 8.30 3.18 -1.61
C VAL A 85 8.79 4.57 -1.23
N ASP A 86 7.87 5.41 -0.79
CA ASP A 86 8.19 6.75 -0.29
C ASP A 86 8.69 6.72 1.18
N ARG A 87 8.36 5.64 1.93
CA ARG A 87 8.77 5.44 3.33
C ARG A 87 9.35 4.07 3.57
N ALA A 88 10.56 3.99 4.14
CA ALA A 88 11.23 2.72 4.42
C ALA A 88 10.43 1.77 5.34
N ASN A 89 9.48 2.28 6.13
CA ASN A 89 8.62 1.47 6.97
C ASN A 89 7.53 0.72 6.19
N ARG A 90 7.38 0.88 4.87
CA ARG A 90 6.37 0.18 4.05
C ARG A 90 6.76 -1.26 3.65
N TYR A 91 8.02 -1.66 3.77
CA TYR A 91 8.49 -3.01 3.39
C TYR A 91 7.96 -4.14 4.27
N LEU A 92 7.98 -3.98 5.59
CA LEU A 92 7.51 -5.02 6.51
C LEU A 92 5.97 -5.12 6.54
N PRO A 93 5.21 -4.00 6.54
CA PRO A 93 3.76 -4.03 6.37
C PRO A 93 3.31 -4.70 5.07
N SER A 94 3.97 -4.44 3.94
CA SER A 94 3.61 -5.12 2.68
C SER A 94 3.83 -6.63 2.76
N ALA A 95 4.90 -7.09 3.41
CA ALA A 95 5.12 -8.50 3.68
C ALA A 95 3.98 -9.10 4.54
N MET A 96 3.52 -8.40 5.58
CA MET A 96 2.38 -8.85 6.41
C MET A 96 1.11 -9.01 5.58
N LEU A 97 0.74 -8.00 4.79
CA LEU A 97 -0.45 -8.03 3.91
C LEU A 97 -0.39 -9.20 2.91
N PHE A 98 0.81 -9.47 2.38
CA PHE A 98 1.04 -10.61 1.50
C PHE A 98 0.91 -11.95 2.24
N PHE A 99 1.42 -12.08 3.46
CA PHE A 99 1.24 -13.31 4.24
C PHE A 99 -0.22 -13.59 4.58
N GLU A 100 -1.02 -12.55 4.82
CA GLU A 100 -2.45 -12.68 5.12
C GLU A 100 -3.22 -13.11 3.87
N ASN A 101 -3.13 -12.32 2.79
CA ASN A 101 -4.07 -12.38 1.68
C ASN A 101 -3.39 -12.51 0.30
N GLY A 102 -2.09 -12.80 0.27
CA GLY A 102 -1.29 -12.88 -0.95
C GLY A 102 -1.35 -11.57 -1.73
N TYR A 103 -1.39 -11.69 -3.05
CA TYR A 103 -1.57 -10.58 -3.97
C TYR A 103 -2.74 -9.65 -3.64
N SER A 104 -3.89 -10.23 -3.26
CA SER A 104 -5.10 -9.46 -3.00
C SER A 104 -4.99 -8.57 -1.76
N GLY A 105 -4.13 -8.94 -0.80
CA GLY A 105 -3.82 -8.10 0.36
C GLY A 105 -3.11 -6.81 -0.01
N LEU A 106 -2.45 -6.77 -1.17
CA LEU A 106 -1.68 -5.64 -1.64
C LEU A 106 -2.46 -4.72 -2.59
N ASP A 107 -3.65 -5.11 -3.07
CA ASP A 107 -4.41 -4.37 -4.08
C ASP A 107 -4.71 -2.92 -3.67
N TYR A 108 -4.79 -2.68 -2.37
CA TYR A 108 -5.09 -1.37 -1.79
C TYR A 108 -3.86 -0.67 -1.20
N PHE A 109 -2.70 -1.33 -1.25
CA PHE A 109 -1.44 -0.84 -0.70
C PHE A 109 -0.70 0.03 -1.72
N GLY A 110 -1.02 1.32 -1.75
CA GLY A 110 -0.37 2.31 -2.60
C GLY A 110 -0.74 2.23 -4.09
N GLN A 111 0.01 2.97 -4.92
CA GLN A 111 -0.18 3.05 -6.37
C GLN A 111 0.68 2.01 -7.11
N TRP A 112 0.06 0.95 -7.62
CA TRP A 112 0.72 -0.07 -8.43
C TRP A 112 0.76 0.30 -9.91
N PHE A 113 1.94 0.12 -10.54
CA PHE A 113 2.20 0.38 -11.95
C PHE A 113 2.65 -0.90 -12.66
N SER A 114 2.21 -1.11 -13.90
CA SER A 114 2.59 -2.30 -14.66
C SER A 114 3.99 -2.21 -15.29
N ASP A 115 4.51 -1.00 -15.50
CA ASP A 115 5.86 -0.77 -15.99
C ASP A 115 6.69 -0.04 -14.93
N LEU A 116 7.94 -0.47 -14.76
CA LEU A 116 8.87 0.17 -13.84
C LEU A 116 9.20 1.60 -14.30
N ALA A 117 9.19 1.86 -15.61
CA ALA A 117 9.44 3.19 -16.17
C ALA A 117 8.39 4.23 -15.77
N ASP A 118 7.18 3.80 -15.38
CA ASP A 118 6.15 4.71 -14.88
C ASP A 118 6.54 5.34 -13.52
N LEU A 119 7.48 4.73 -12.80
CA LEU A 119 8.02 5.28 -11.54
C LEU A 119 8.95 6.48 -11.77
N ASP A 120 9.51 6.66 -12.98
CA ASP A 120 10.44 7.76 -13.30
C ASP A 120 9.75 9.12 -13.34
N ALA A 121 8.42 9.15 -13.50
CA ALA A 121 7.64 10.38 -13.45
C ALA A 121 7.69 11.01 -12.06
N SER A 122 7.60 12.34 -11.97
CA SER A 122 7.55 13.01 -10.65
C SER A 122 6.36 12.55 -9.82
N PRO A 123 6.44 12.53 -8.48
CA PRO A 123 5.32 12.15 -7.61
C PRO A 123 4.02 12.87 -7.96
N GLU A 124 4.09 14.19 -8.22
CA GLU A 124 2.91 14.98 -8.61
C GLU A 124 2.32 14.55 -9.95
N THR A 125 3.17 14.17 -10.91
CA THR A 125 2.73 13.69 -12.22
C THR A 125 2.06 12.33 -12.09
N ARG A 126 2.63 11.42 -11.30
CA ARG A 126 2.04 10.11 -11.00
C ARG A 126 0.69 10.25 -10.34
N GLY A 127 0.60 11.06 -9.27
CA GLY A 127 -0.64 11.32 -8.56
C GLY A 127 -1.73 11.93 -9.44
N ALA A 128 -1.38 12.92 -10.26
CA ALA A 128 -2.33 13.52 -11.20
C ALA A 128 -2.80 12.53 -12.28
N THR A 129 -1.89 11.70 -12.81
CA THR A 129 -2.21 10.68 -13.82
C THR A 129 -3.14 9.63 -13.25
N ARG A 130 -2.85 9.15 -12.03
CA ARG A 130 -3.69 8.19 -11.31
C ARG A 130 -5.08 8.77 -11.04
N ALA A 131 -5.17 9.98 -10.48
CA ALA A 131 -6.44 10.66 -10.24
C ALA A 131 -7.29 10.79 -11.53
N ALA A 132 -6.66 11.05 -12.68
CA ALA A 132 -7.35 11.16 -13.96
C ALA A 132 -7.98 9.84 -14.46
N THR A 133 -7.62 8.68 -13.90
CA THR A 133 -8.25 7.40 -14.22
C THR A 133 -9.65 7.27 -13.60
N PHE A 134 -9.94 8.03 -12.54
CA PHE A 134 -11.23 8.03 -11.86
C PHE A 134 -12.19 9.01 -12.51
N THR A 135 -12.99 8.50 -13.43
CA THR A 135 -13.90 9.33 -14.24
C THR A 135 -15.32 9.43 -13.67
N THR A 136 -15.60 8.75 -12.56
CA THR A 136 -16.91 8.74 -11.91
C THR A 136 -16.78 9.11 -10.44
N GLU A 137 -17.81 9.76 -9.89
CA GLU A 137 -17.86 10.15 -8.48
C GLU A 137 -17.70 8.94 -7.55
N ALA A 138 -18.39 7.82 -7.82
CA ALA A 138 -18.32 6.62 -7.00
C ALA A 138 -16.90 6.04 -6.94
N ALA A 139 -16.21 5.94 -8.08
CA ALA A 139 -14.85 5.43 -8.12
C ALA A 139 -13.85 6.39 -7.44
N ALA A 140 -14.06 7.69 -7.55
CA ALA A 140 -13.24 8.68 -6.86
C ALA A 140 -13.46 8.64 -5.33
N ILE A 141 -14.69 8.43 -4.86
CA ILE A 141 -14.98 8.23 -3.42
C ILE A 141 -14.29 6.97 -2.89
N GLU A 142 -14.40 5.86 -3.62
CA GLU A 142 -13.73 4.59 -3.25
C GLU A 142 -12.22 4.76 -3.13
N GLU A 143 -11.57 5.45 -4.09
CA GLU A 143 -10.13 5.72 -4.02
C GLU A 143 -9.76 6.66 -2.87
N VAL A 144 -10.57 7.68 -2.58
CA VAL A 144 -10.38 8.51 -1.37
C VAL A 144 -10.51 7.66 -0.10
N GLY A 145 -11.46 6.74 -0.07
CA GLY A 145 -11.62 5.70 0.97
C GLY A 145 -10.35 4.90 1.18
N ARG A 146 -9.79 4.36 0.09
CA ARG A 146 -8.53 3.60 0.10
C ARG A 146 -7.37 4.41 0.68
N ILE A 147 -7.19 5.66 0.22
CA ILE A 147 -6.11 6.54 0.70
C ILE A 147 -6.29 6.84 2.19
N TRP A 148 -7.53 7.09 2.63
CA TRP A 148 -7.83 7.30 4.05
C TRP A 148 -7.58 6.04 4.87
N GLY A 149 -7.92 4.85 4.37
CA GLY A 149 -7.71 3.58 5.09
C GLY A 149 -6.24 3.25 5.39
N ASP A 150 -5.27 3.82 4.65
CA ASP A 150 -3.84 3.57 4.89
C ASP A 150 -3.32 4.26 6.16
N SER A 151 -3.76 5.49 6.44
CA SER A 151 -3.20 6.32 7.53
C SER A 151 -4.12 7.44 8.04
N GLY A 152 -5.38 7.42 7.64
CA GLY A 152 -6.35 8.45 7.93
C GLY A 152 -6.96 8.31 9.32
N ILE A 153 -7.31 9.45 9.90
CA ILE A 153 -8.03 9.52 11.17
C ILE A 153 -9.21 10.48 11.07
N VAL A 154 -10.17 10.30 11.97
CA VAL A 154 -11.18 11.32 12.26
C VAL A 154 -10.60 12.21 13.35
N ASP A 155 -10.64 13.52 13.15
CA ASP A 155 -10.16 14.45 14.16
C ASP A 155 -11.02 14.35 15.45
N PRO A 156 -10.48 14.69 16.64
CA PRO A 156 -11.21 14.56 17.91
C PRO A 156 -12.52 15.37 18.03
N SER A 157 -12.76 16.34 17.14
CA SER A 157 -14.01 17.11 17.08
C SER A 157 -15.08 16.48 16.18
N ASP A 158 -14.75 15.39 15.47
CA ASP A 158 -15.60 14.73 14.47
C ASP A 158 -16.02 15.66 13.31
N GLN A 159 -15.26 16.73 13.06
CA GLN A 159 -15.57 17.72 12.00
C GLN A 159 -14.70 17.56 10.76
N TYR A 160 -13.56 16.87 10.91
CA TYR A 160 -12.57 16.73 9.87
C TYR A 160 -12.08 15.30 9.72
N TYR A 161 -11.85 14.94 8.47
CA TYR A 161 -11.04 13.79 8.11
C TYR A 161 -9.63 14.26 7.83
N VAL A 162 -8.67 13.61 8.48
CA VAL A 162 -7.24 13.88 8.34
C VAL A 162 -6.63 12.74 7.57
N PHE A 163 -5.94 13.06 6.48
CA PHE A 163 -5.18 12.11 5.66
C PHE A 163 -3.69 12.32 5.87
N PHE A 164 -2.92 11.26 5.66
CA PHE A 164 -1.46 11.27 5.80
C PHE A 164 -1.07 11.83 7.16
N ASP A 165 -1.32 11.07 8.23
CA ASP A 165 -0.72 11.32 9.56
C ASP A 165 0.81 11.16 9.48
N SER A 166 1.44 12.02 8.68
CA SER A 166 2.81 11.98 8.22
C SER A 166 3.55 13.17 8.78
N HIS A 167 4.77 12.93 9.22
CA HIS A 167 5.54 13.96 9.91
C HIS A 167 6.10 15.02 8.94
N ASP A 168 6.24 14.69 7.65
CA ASP A 168 6.85 15.54 6.63
C ASP A 168 6.06 15.57 5.32
N VAL A 169 6.16 16.68 4.58
CA VAL A 169 5.53 16.91 3.26
C VAL A 169 6.16 16.06 2.14
N GLY A 170 7.36 15.53 2.38
CA GLY A 170 8.10 14.63 1.52
C GLY A 170 7.51 13.22 1.46
N ASP A 171 6.77 12.84 2.49
CA ASP A 171 6.14 11.53 2.58
C ASP A 171 4.87 11.46 1.71
N ASP A 172 4.62 10.30 1.09
CA ASP A 172 3.43 9.98 0.29
C ASP A 172 3.07 11.03 -0.77
N ARG A 173 4.07 11.76 -1.32
CA ARG A 173 3.83 12.89 -2.24
C ARG A 173 2.96 12.52 -3.45
N ALA A 174 3.09 11.31 -3.96
CA ALA A 174 2.29 10.84 -5.10
C ALA A 174 0.84 10.60 -4.71
N GLU A 175 0.58 9.93 -3.58
CA GLU A 175 -0.78 9.70 -3.07
C GLU A 175 -1.43 11.00 -2.60
N ARG A 176 -0.65 11.91 -2.03
CA ARG A 176 -1.13 13.26 -1.68
C ARG A 176 -1.52 14.06 -2.91
N ALA A 177 -0.70 14.04 -3.97
CA ALA A 177 -1.04 14.71 -5.22
C ALA A 177 -2.30 14.10 -5.89
N GLU A 178 -2.47 12.78 -5.80
CA GLU A 178 -3.70 12.10 -6.21
C GLU A 178 -4.90 12.59 -5.39
N LEU A 179 -4.82 12.52 -4.06
CA LEU A 179 -5.91 12.93 -3.16
C LEU A 179 -6.35 14.37 -3.46
N LEU A 180 -5.40 15.29 -3.60
CA LEU A 180 -5.70 16.70 -3.88
C LEU A 180 -6.48 16.90 -5.19
N LYS A 181 -6.28 16.03 -6.18
CA LYS A 181 -7.03 16.06 -7.44
C LYS A 181 -8.41 15.41 -7.30
N LEU A 182 -8.51 14.33 -6.53
CA LEU A 182 -9.80 13.67 -6.27
C LEU A 182 -10.74 14.56 -5.46
N ILE A 183 -10.27 15.22 -4.40
CA ILE A 183 -11.12 16.13 -3.61
C ILE A 183 -11.56 17.35 -4.42
N GLU A 184 -10.71 17.85 -5.32
CA GLU A 184 -11.06 18.91 -6.28
C GLU A 184 -12.18 18.43 -7.22
N PHE A 185 -12.03 17.23 -7.79
CA PHE A 185 -13.03 16.60 -8.66
C PHE A 185 -14.37 16.36 -7.95
N LEU A 186 -14.33 15.94 -6.69
CA LEU A 186 -15.51 15.63 -5.87
C LEU A 186 -16.18 16.86 -5.25
N GLY A 187 -15.54 18.04 -5.32
CA GLY A 187 -15.99 19.27 -4.68
C GLY A 187 -15.96 19.21 -3.16
N ILE A 188 -15.06 18.42 -2.58
CA ILE A 188 -14.92 18.26 -1.12
C ILE A 188 -14.11 19.43 -0.55
N GLU A 189 -14.58 20.00 0.56
CA GLU A 189 -13.96 21.17 1.19
C GLU A 189 -12.67 20.78 1.92
N ARG A 190 -11.53 21.14 1.33
CA ARG A 190 -10.23 21.16 2.01
C ARG A 190 -10.13 22.39 2.91
N VAL A 191 -9.62 22.22 4.12
CA VAL A 191 -9.34 23.30 5.08
C VAL A 191 -7.84 23.43 5.35
N ASP A 192 -7.44 24.58 5.90
CA ASP A 192 -6.09 24.77 6.41
C ASP A 192 -5.89 23.89 7.66
N ALA A 193 -4.73 23.24 7.74
CA ALA A 193 -4.36 22.45 8.90
C ALA A 193 -4.15 23.38 10.12
N PRO A 194 -4.47 22.92 11.35
CA PRO A 194 -4.19 23.69 12.57
C PRO A 194 -2.68 23.86 12.77
N ALA A 195 -2.27 24.81 13.62
CA ALA A 195 -0.86 25.19 13.75
C ALA A 195 0.03 24.06 14.32
N GLU A 196 -0.58 23.10 15.01
CA GLU A 196 0.05 21.94 15.61
C GLU A 196 0.05 20.68 14.73
N ALA A 197 -0.63 20.70 13.58
CA ALA A 197 -0.66 19.60 12.63
C ALA A 197 0.69 19.43 11.94
N ALA A 198 0.99 18.20 11.50
CA ALA A 198 2.17 17.95 10.70
C ALA A 198 2.01 18.50 9.27
N ASP A 199 3.12 18.96 8.67
CA ASP A 199 3.11 19.67 7.38
C ASP A 199 2.58 18.81 6.20
N GLY A 200 2.64 17.48 6.32
CA GLY A 200 2.18 16.54 5.30
C GLY A 200 0.66 16.33 5.29
N GLU A 201 -0.01 16.61 6.41
CA GLU A 201 -1.43 16.29 6.60
C GLU A 201 -2.33 17.01 5.59
N VAL A 202 -3.43 16.35 5.22
CA VAL A 202 -4.51 16.96 4.44
C VAL A 202 -5.80 16.87 5.23
N TRP A 203 -6.39 18.03 5.53
CA TRP A 203 -7.61 18.15 6.30
C TRP A 203 -8.78 18.47 5.37
N VAL A 204 -9.82 17.65 5.44
CA VAL A 204 -11.08 17.89 4.72
C VAL A 204 -12.24 17.89 5.70
N ARG A 205 -13.24 18.73 5.45
CA ARG A 205 -14.48 18.70 6.24
C ARG A 205 -15.19 17.36 6.02
N THR A 206 -15.84 16.85 7.06
CA THR A 206 -16.69 15.65 6.95
C THR A 206 -17.72 15.79 5.84
N ASP A 207 -17.96 14.68 5.13
CA ASP A 207 -18.85 14.59 3.98
C ASP A 207 -19.55 13.24 4.05
N THR A 208 -20.88 13.24 4.09
CA THR A 208 -21.70 12.01 4.24
C THR A 208 -21.41 10.93 3.19
N ARG A 209 -20.86 11.30 2.03
CA ARG A 209 -20.42 10.35 1.00
C ARG A 209 -19.17 9.60 1.42
N LEU A 210 -18.26 10.28 2.13
CA LEU A 210 -17.06 9.69 2.72
C LEU A 210 -17.36 8.92 4.00
N ASP A 211 -18.31 9.37 4.84
CA ASP A 211 -18.67 8.66 6.08
C ASP A 211 -18.95 7.16 5.83
N ALA A 212 -19.80 6.88 4.84
CA ALA A 212 -20.22 5.52 4.49
C ALA A 212 -19.08 4.69 3.85
N GLU A 213 -18.11 5.37 3.23
CA GLU A 213 -16.95 4.70 2.66
C GLU A 213 -15.93 4.41 3.77
N PHE A 214 -15.61 5.37 4.63
CA PHE A 214 -14.64 5.22 5.71
C PHE A 214 -15.05 4.16 6.73
N GLU A 215 -16.35 4.00 7.01
CA GLU A 215 -16.86 2.88 7.82
C GLU A 215 -16.50 1.49 7.24
N ARG A 216 -16.28 1.39 5.92
CA ARG A 216 -15.85 0.13 5.27
C ARG A 216 -14.35 -0.13 5.42
N TRP A 217 -13.58 0.93 5.61
CA TRP A 217 -12.11 0.91 5.68
C TRP A 217 -11.58 0.89 7.12
N SER A 218 -12.37 1.34 8.10
CA SER A 218 -12.08 1.30 9.55
C SER A 218 -12.41 -0.05 10.19
#